data_AF-A0A3D0XT26-F1
#
_entry.id   AF-A0A3D0XT26-F1
#
_cell.length_a   1.000
_cell.length_b   1.000
_cell.length_c   1.000
_cell.angle_alpha   90.00
_cell.angle_beta   90.00
_cell.angle_gamma   90.00
#
_symmetry.space_group_name_H-M   'P 1'
#
loop_
_entity.id
_entity.type
_entity.pdbx_description
1 polymer ?
#
loop_
_entity_poly.entity_id
_entity_poly.type
_entity_poly.pdbx_seq_one_letter_code
_entity_poly.pdbx_strand_id
1 'polypeptide(L)' 'MMKIECVSCGRKGLNKDTIGINKKLLGLNIQNFYCMDCLASYLDTTVEDLNEKIEEFKDEGCKLFE' A
#
# COMPACT_ATOMS: atom_id res chain seq x y z
N MET A 1 15.81 11.44 2.41
CA MET A 1 14.85 10.31 2.33
C MET A 1 13.49 10.83 2.73
N MET A 2 12.54 10.94 1.80
CA MET A 2 11.21 11.47 2.07
C MET A 2 10.45 10.41 2.88
N LYS A 3 10.18 10.69 4.16
CA LYS A 3 9.48 9.75 5.04
C LYS A 3 7.98 9.88 4.78
N ILE A 4 7.43 8.99 3.94
CA ILE A 4 5.98 8.91 3.81
C ILE A 4 5.41 8.35 5.12
N GLU A 5 4.32 8.95 5.57
CA GLU A 5 3.62 8.58 6.80
C GLU A 5 2.17 8.17 6.52
N CYS A 6 1.67 7.27 7.36
CA CYS A 6 0.28 6.84 7.33
C CYS A 6 -0.62 8.01 7.76
N VAL A 7 -1.58 8.39 6.92
CA VAL A 7 -2.54 9.47 7.20
C VAL A 7 -3.46 9.16 8.39
N SER A 8 -3.67 7.89 8.71
CA SER A 8 -4.56 7.47 9.79
C SER A 8 -3.86 7.38 11.15
N CYS A 9 -2.67 6.76 11.21
CA CYS A 9 -2.00 6.46 12.49
C CYS A 9 -0.63 7.14 12.66
N GLY A 10 -0.16 7.89 11.66
CA GLY A 10 1.13 8.58 11.70
C GLY A 10 2.34 7.65 11.61
N ARG A 11 2.18 6.34 11.34
CA ARG A 11 3.30 5.42 11.13
C ARG A 11 4.19 5.91 9.99
N LYS A 12 5.48 6.08 10.27
CA LYS A 12 6.47 6.60 9.31
C LYS A 12 7.22 5.47 8.62
N GLY A 13 7.79 5.76 7.45
CA GLY A 13 8.70 4.84 6.77
C GLY A 13 7.96 3.71 6.06
N LEU A 14 6.84 4.03 5.40
CA LEU A 14 6.13 3.08 4.56
C LEU A 14 7.05 2.61 3.43
N ASN A 15 7.14 1.28 3.26
CA ASN A 15 8.00 0.67 2.24
C ASN A 15 7.39 0.80 0.83
N LYS A 16 8.18 0.45 -0.19
CA LYS A 16 7.75 0.55 -1.60
C LYS A 16 6.45 -0.21 -1.85
N ASP A 17 6.31 -1.42 -1.34
CA ASP A 17 5.14 -2.26 -1.54
C ASP A 17 3.88 -1.64 -0.91
N THR A 18 3.99 -1.09 0.30
CA THR A 18 2.90 -0.36 0.97
C THR A 18 2.46 0.84 0.12
N ILE A 19 3.41 1.60 -0.43
CA ILE A 19 3.10 2.74 -1.31
C ILE A 19 2.49 2.28 -2.63
N GLY A 20 3.01 1.19 -3.20
CA GLY A 20 2.55 0.58 -4.44
C GLY A 20 1.11 0.10 -4.33
N ILE A 21 0.77 -0.63 -3.28
CA ILE A 21 -0.59 -1.17 -3.10
C ILE A 21 -1.61 -0.06 -2.82
N ASN A 22 -1.23 0.99 -2.07
CA ASN A 22 -2.06 2.18 -1.92
C ASN A 22 -2.37 2.81 -3.30
N LYS A 23 -1.37 3.02 -4.14
CA LYS A 23 -1.57 3.58 -5.50
C LYS A 23 -2.39 2.66 -6.40
N LYS A 24 -2.15 1.36 -6.31
CA LYS A 24 -2.81 0.36 -7.15
C LYS A 24 -4.30 0.24 -6.81
N LEU A 25 -4.67 0.32 -5.52
CA LEU A 25 -6.06 0.15 -5.07
C LEU A 25 -6.83 1.49 -4.97
N LEU A 26 -6.17 2.58 -4.58
CA LEU A 26 -6.83 3.89 -4.34
C LEU A 26 -6.62 4.90 -5.47
N GLY A 27 -5.73 4.60 -6.43
CA GLY A 27 -5.42 5.43 -7.59
C GLY A 27 -3.98 5.96 -7.61
N LEU A 28 -3.44 6.15 -8.82
CA LEU A 28 -2.02 6.49 -9.01
C LEU A 28 -1.64 7.90 -8.52
N ASN A 29 -2.61 8.81 -8.39
CA ASN A 29 -2.42 10.23 -8.08
C ASN A 29 -2.79 10.62 -6.64
N ILE A 30 -2.91 9.65 -5.73
CA ILE A 30 -3.18 9.92 -4.31
C ILE A 30 -2.01 10.67 -3.64
N GLN A 31 -2.34 11.53 -2.69
CA GLN A 31 -1.35 12.26 -1.87
C GLN A 31 -1.19 11.67 -0.46
N ASN A 32 -2.21 10.93 0.01
CA ASN A 32 -2.25 10.32 1.32
C ASN A 32 -2.06 8.81 1.19
N PHE A 33 -1.32 8.23 2.13
CA PHE A 33 -1.02 6.80 2.17
C PHE A 33 -1.44 6.22 3.50
N TYR A 34 -1.83 4.95 3.50
CA TYR A 34 -2.06 4.16 4.71
C TYR A 34 -0.92 3.16 4.89
N CYS A 35 -0.56 2.84 6.14
CA CYS A 35 0.17 1.61 6.41
C CYS A 35 -0.74 0.40 6.15
N MET A 36 -0.15 -0.80 6.01
CA MET A 36 -0.91 -2.02 5.70
C MET A 36 -2.09 -2.27 6.65
N ASP A 37 -1.89 -2.13 7.96
CA ASP A 37 -2.97 -2.32 8.95
C ASP A 37 -4.15 -1.36 8.72
N CYS A 38 -3.86 -0.05 8.57
CA CYS A 38 -4.89 0.95 8.35
C CYS A 38 -5.55 0.83 6.97
N LEU A 39 -4.80 0.40 5.96
CA LEU A 39 -5.36 0.15 4.62
C LEU A 39 -6.32 -1.04 4.67
N ALA A 40 -5.93 -2.11 5.36
CA ALA A 40 -6.75 -3.30 5.54
C ALA A 40 -8.07 -2.95 6.27
N SER A 41 -7.98 -2.17 7.36
CA SER A 41 -9.17 -1.67 8.06
C SER A 41 -10.03 -0.75 7.19
N TYR A 42 -9.42 0.12 6.36
CA TYR A 42 -10.15 1.03 5.47
C TYR A 42 -10.91 0.29 4.36
N LEU A 43 -10.35 -0.81 3.85
CA LEU A 43 -10.92 -1.64 2.79
C LEU A 43 -11.74 -2.82 3.32
N ASP A 44 -11.90 -2.96 4.63
CA ASP A 44 -12.57 -4.09 5.30
C ASP A 44 -12.02 -5.46 4.84
N THR A 45 -10.69 -5.58 4.86
CA THR A 45 -9.92 -6.75 4.44
C THR A 45 -8.79 -7.01 5.45
N THR A 46 -7.96 -8.03 5.23
CA THR A 46 -6.82 -8.35 6.08
C THR A 46 -5.50 -7.89 5.47
N VAL A 47 -4.45 -7.80 6.30
CA VAL A 47 -3.09 -7.55 5.79
C VAL A 47 -2.60 -8.71 4.92
N GLU A 48 -3.05 -9.93 5.21
CA GLU A 48 -2.76 -11.13 4.42
C GLU A 48 -3.33 -11.01 3.00
N ASP A 49 -4.61 -10.65 2.85
CA ASP A 49 -5.24 -10.43 1.55
C ASP A 49 -4.51 -9.36 0.71
N LEU A 50 -4.03 -8.29 1.37
CA LEU A 50 -3.26 -7.25 0.71
C LEU A 50 -1.89 -7.74 0.22
N ASN A 51 -1.23 -8.60 1.01
CA ASN A 51 0.04 -9.20 0.60
C ASN A 51 -0.16 -10.19 -0.55
N GLU A 52 -1.20 -11.01 -0.53
CA GLU A 52 -1.55 -11.89 -1.64
C GLU A 52 -1.76 -11.08 -2.94
N LYS A 53 -2.51 -9.98 -2.87
CA LYS A 53 -2.67 -9.06 -4.00
C LYS A 53 -1.35 -8.46 -4.49
N ILE A 54 -0.44 -8.12 -3.59
CA ILE A 54 0.88 -7.60 -3.98
C ILE A 54 1.64 -8.64 -4.80
N GLU A 55 1.66 -9.90 -4.35
CA GLU A 55 2.32 -10.99 -5.06
C GLU A 55 1.63 -11.29 -6.40
N GLU A 56 0.30 -11.30 -6.46
CA GLU A 56 -0.46 -11.39 -7.73
C GLU A 56 -0.02 -10.30 -8.72
N PHE A 57 0.10 -9.04 -8.27
CA PHE A 57 0.54 -7.95 -9.14
C PHE A 57 2.02 -8.04 -9.54
N LYS A 58 2.88 -8.63 -8.71
CA LYS A 58 4.28 -8.92 -9.08
C LYS A 58 4.33 -9.96 -10.19
N ASP A 59 3.55 -11.03 -10.07
CA ASP A 59 3.45 -12.09 -11.07
C ASP A 59 2.88 -11.58 -12.41
N GLU A 60 1.97 -10.61 -12.37
CA GLU A 60 1.47 -9.89 -13.55
C GLU A 60 2.50 -8.91 -14.16
N GLY A 61 3.66 -8.71 -13.54
CA GLY A 61 4.70 -7.79 -14.03
C GLY A 61 4.39 -6.31 -13.75
N CYS A 62 3.65 -6.00 -12.68
CA CYS A 62 3.29 -4.63 -12.35
C CYS A 62 4.50 -3.80 -11.88
N LYS A 63 4.84 -2.76 -12.67
CA LYS A 63 5.94 -1.81 -12.43
C LYS A 63 5.95 -1.10 -11.07
N LEU A 64 4.82 -1.10 -10.36
CA LEU A 64 4.75 -0.53 -9.01
C LEU A 64 5.50 -1.37 -7.97
N PHE A 65 5.68 -2.67 -8.23
CA PHE A 65 6.25 -3.66 -7.31
C PHE A 65 7.57 -4.28 -7.77
N GLU A 66 8.19 -3.72 -8.83
CA GLU A 66 9.51 -4.15 -9.33
C GLU A 66 10.71 -3.74 -8.47
#